data_AF-A0A368CN75-F1
#
_entry.id   AF-A0A368CN75-F1
#
_cell.length_a   1.000
_cell.length_b   1.000
_cell.length_c   1.000
_cell.angle_alpha   90.00
_cell.angle_beta   90.00
_cell.angle_gamma   90.00
#
_symmetry.space_group_name_H-M   'P 1'
#
loop_
_entity.id
_entity.type
_entity.pdbx_description
1 polymer ?
#
loop_
_entity_poly.entity_id
_entity_poly.type
_entity_poly.pdbx_seq_one_letter_code
_entity_poly.pdbx_strand_id
1 'polypeptide(L)'
;MLHLASLMLLLVSGAAGAAECRDNSSPWQPCRLQMDEPGSRWQVSMQGRRWQFSHDGSGVVQMREGDAPWQSVRPRWSGSGALCWGDLCARGELPLD
;
A
#
# COMPACT_ATOMS: atom_id res chain seq x y z
N MET A 1 35.96 17.15 -28.29
CA MET A 1 35.71 16.10 -27.28
C MET A 1 35.77 16.76 -25.91
N LEU A 2 34.83 16.41 -25.02
CA LEU A 2 34.57 16.93 -23.66
C LEU A 2 33.69 18.18 -23.53
N HIS A 3 32.45 17.95 -23.09
CA HIS A 3 31.66 18.67 -22.07
C HIS A 3 30.39 17.82 -21.88
N LEU A 4 30.40 16.71 -21.12
CA LEU A 4 30.12 16.69 -19.67
C LEU A 4 29.06 17.73 -19.27
N ALA A 5 27.79 17.40 -19.47
CA ALA A 5 26.68 18.11 -18.84
C ALA A 5 25.68 17.08 -18.31
N SER A 6 25.95 16.71 -17.05
CA SER A 6 24.98 16.41 -16.01
C SER A 6 23.73 15.62 -16.37
N LEU A 7 23.82 14.29 -16.23
CA LEU A 7 22.66 13.49 -15.82
C LEU A 7 22.22 13.98 -14.43
N MET A 8 21.23 14.86 -14.39
CA MET A 8 20.52 15.19 -13.16
C MET A 8 19.56 14.01 -12.90
N LEU A 9 20.06 12.96 -12.22
CA LEU A 9 19.20 11.95 -11.62
C LEU A 9 18.35 12.65 -10.56
N LEU A 10 17.15 13.09 -10.94
CA LEU A 10 16.07 13.32 -10.00
C LEU A 10 15.71 11.95 -9.44
N LEU A 11 16.33 11.59 -8.31
CA LEU A 11 15.77 10.58 -7.42
C LEU A 11 14.42 11.13 -6.98
N VAL A 12 13.37 10.76 -7.70
CA VAL A 12 12.00 10.86 -7.19
C VAL A 12 11.96 9.88 -6.02
N SER A 13 12.36 10.35 -4.84
CA SER A 13 12.03 9.72 -3.58
C SER A 13 10.53 9.88 -3.41
N GLY A 14 9.76 8.97 -4.00
CA GLY A 14 8.40 8.74 -3.52
C GLY A 14 8.53 8.45 -2.04
N ALA A 15 7.97 9.30 -1.19
CA ALA A 15 8.02 9.14 0.26
C ALA A 15 7.36 7.80 0.60
N ALA A 16 8.17 6.76 0.74
CA ALA A 16 7.77 5.55 1.43
C ALA A 16 7.77 5.91 2.91
N GLY A 17 6.71 6.58 3.34
CA GLY A 17 6.48 6.85 4.73
C GLY A 17 6.58 5.56 5.55
N ALA A 18 6.93 5.69 6.83
CA ALA A 18 7.11 4.54 7.73
C ALA A 18 5.74 3.91 8.05
N ALA A 19 5.21 3.15 7.09
CA ALA A 19 3.99 2.40 7.26
C ALA A 19 4.27 1.11 8.03
N GLU A 20 3.40 0.83 8.98
CA GLU A 20 3.37 -0.46 9.64
C GLU A 20 2.07 -1.17 9.30
N CYS A 21 2.17 -2.48 9.08
CA CYS A 21 1.04 -3.33 8.82
C CYS A 21 0.96 -4.45 9.85
N ARG A 22 -0.22 -5.02 9.98
CA ARG A 22 -0.42 -6.31 10.61
C ARG A 22 -1.48 -7.07 9.86
N ASP A 23 -1.35 -8.39 9.88
CA ASP A 23 -2.40 -9.31 9.48
C ASP A 23 -3.02 -9.90 10.74
N ASN A 24 -4.34 -9.78 10.86
CA ASN A 24 -5.13 -10.19 12.01
C ASN A 24 -4.58 -9.54 13.31
N SER A 25 -4.33 -10.34 14.34
CA SER A 25 -3.85 -9.91 15.65
C SER A 25 -2.32 -10.01 15.79
N SER A 26 -1.60 -10.15 14.68
CA SER A 26 -0.14 -10.19 14.68
C SER A 26 0.46 -8.86 15.17
N PRO A 27 1.71 -8.88 15.70
CA PRO A 27 2.43 -7.65 15.98
C PRO A 27 2.54 -6.76 14.74
N TRP A 28 2.54 -5.45 14.95
CA TRP A 28 2.83 -4.47 13.90
C TRP A 28 4.25 -4.67 13.37
N GLN A 29 4.40 -4.57 12.05
CA GLN A 29 5.68 -4.71 11.38
C GLN A 29 5.81 -3.74 10.23
N PRO A 30 7.05 -3.37 9.84
CA PRO A 30 7.27 -2.57 8.65
C PRO A 30 6.66 -3.23 7.41
N CYS A 31 5.95 -2.43 6.62
CA CYS A 31 5.41 -2.85 5.34
C CYS A 31 5.64 -1.77 4.30
N ARG A 32 5.54 -2.17 3.03
CA ARG A 32 5.57 -1.24 1.90
C ARG A 32 4.16 -1.08 1.35
N LEU A 33 3.66 0.14 1.32
CA LEU A 33 2.54 0.53 0.47
C LEU A 33 3.09 1.08 -0.85
N GLN A 34 2.58 0.58 -1.95
CA GLN A 34 2.95 1.02 -3.29
C GLN A 34 1.67 1.31 -4.08
N MET A 35 1.56 2.54 -4.57
CA MET A 35 0.47 2.93 -5.44
C MET A 35 0.84 2.57 -6.88
N ASP A 36 0.04 1.73 -7.52
CA ASP A 36 0.23 1.36 -8.93
C ASP A 36 -0.53 2.33 -9.84
N GLU A 37 -1.74 2.69 -9.43
CA GLU A 37 -2.59 3.68 -10.09
C GLU A 37 -3.28 4.52 -9.01
N PRO A 38 -3.02 5.85 -8.95
CA PRO A 38 -3.59 6.71 -7.92
C PRO A 38 -5.10 6.62 -7.82
N GLY A 39 -5.59 6.51 -6.59
CA GLY A 39 -7.01 6.33 -6.28
C GLY A 39 -7.58 4.94 -6.58
N SER A 40 -6.99 4.15 -7.50
CA SER A 40 -7.65 2.94 -8.01
C SER A 40 -6.94 1.61 -7.78
N ARG A 41 -5.61 1.57 -7.77
CA ARG A 41 -4.84 0.33 -7.53
C ARG A 41 -3.60 0.56 -6.68
N TRP A 42 -3.42 -0.28 -5.69
CA TRP A 42 -2.25 -0.27 -4.82
C TRP A 42 -1.91 -1.67 -4.32
N GLN A 43 -0.73 -1.80 -3.73
CA GLN A 43 -0.21 -3.02 -3.15
C GLN A 43 0.31 -2.77 -1.74
N VAL A 44 0.13 -3.75 -0.87
CA VAL A 44 0.78 -3.84 0.44
C VAL A 44 1.73 -5.05 0.38
N SER A 45 2.98 -4.86 0.77
CA SER A 45 3.95 -5.96 0.93
C SER A 45 4.49 -6.02 2.35
N MET A 46 4.37 -7.19 2.99
CA MET A 46 4.83 -7.45 4.37
C MET A 46 5.25 -8.91 4.50
N GLN A 47 6.41 -9.19 5.11
CA GLN A 47 6.93 -10.57 5.30
C GLN A 47 6.98 -11.44 4.02
N GLY A 48 7.28 -10.85 2.86
CA GLY A 48 7.28 -11.57 1.58
C GLY A 48 5.89 -11.91 1.03
N ARG A 49 4.82 -11.58 1.75
CA ARG A 49 3.43 -11.65 1.28
C ARG A 49 3.06 -10.33 0.60
N ARG A 50 2.16 -10.43 -0.37
CA ARG A 50 1.68 -9.29 -1.17
C ARG A 50 0.18 -9.32 -1.27
N TRP A 51 -0.44 -8.22 -0.84
CA TRP A 51 -1.85 -7.94 -1.06
C TRP A 51 -1.98 -6.92 -2.17
N GLN A 52 -2.88 -7.19 -3.10
CA GLN A 52 -3.21 -6.29 -4.20
C GLN A 52 -4.63 -5.79 -3.99
N PHE A 53 -4.84 -4.52 -4.34
CA PHE A 53 -6.10 -3.84 -4.14
C PHE A 53 -6.57 -3.18 -5.43
N SER A 54 -7.89 -3.17 -5.62
CA SER A 54 -8.54 -2.42 -6.69
C SER A 54 -9.81 -1.77 -6.17
N HIS A 55 -9.99 -0.51 -6.50
CA HIS A 55 -11.21 0.26 -6.33
C HIS A 55 -11.68 0.69 -7.73
N ASP A 56 -12.98 0.84 -7.91
CA ASP A 56 -13.61 1.33 -9.15
C ASP A 56 -14.46 2.60 -8.93
N GLY A 57 -14.33 3.24 -7.76
CA GLY A 57 -15.15 4.39 -7.37
C GLY A 57 -16.52 4.05 -6.78
N SER A 58 -16.95 2.78 -6.74
CA SER A 58 -18.22 2.36 -6.13
C SER A 58 -18.22 2.39 -4.59
N GLY A 59 -17.05 2.60 -3.97
CA GLY A 59 -16.83 2.45 -2.54
C GLY A 59 -16.57 1.00 -2.09
N VAL A 60 -16.60 0.04 -3.00
CA VAL A 60 -16.14 -1.34 -2.75
C VAL A 60 -14.67 -1.46 -3.13
N VAL A 61 -13.88 -2.05 -2.25
CA VAL A 61 -12.48 -2.41 -2.53
C VAL A 61 -12.42 -3.91 -2.77
N GLN A 62 -11.76 -4.33 -3.85
CA GLN A 62 -11.37 -5.71 -4.09
C GLN A 62 -9.96 -5.93 -3.56
N MET A 63 -9.73 -7.05 -2.89
CA MET A 63 -8.43 -7.46 -2.37
C MET A 63 -8.11 -8.89 -2.79
N ARG A 64 -6.84 -9.18 -3.07
CA ARG A 64 -6.32 -10.55 -3.13
C ARG A 64 -4.94 -10.64 -2.52
N GLU A 65 -4.59 -11.81 -2.00
CA GLU A 65 -3.23 -12.14 -1.56
C GLU A 65 -2.56 -13.04 -2.61
N GLY A 66 -1.40 -12.63 -3.14
CA GLY A 66 -0.73 -13.36 -4.21
C GLY A 66 -1.66 -13.62 -5.40
N ASP A 67 -1.83 -14.90 -5.75
CA ASP A 67 -2.70 -15.37 -6.85
C ASP A 67 -4.07 -15.87 -6.36
N ALA A 68 -4.44 -15.61 -5.11
CA ALA A 68 -5.76 -15.94 -4.60
C ALA A 68 -6.87 -15.21 -5.41
N PRO A 69 -8.11 -15.74 -5.41
CA PRO A 69 -9.24 -15.03 -5.97
C PRO A 69 -9.46 -13.67 -5.31
N TRP A 70 -9.95 -12.71 -6.10
CA TRP A 70 -10.37 -11.42 -5.60
C TRP A 70 -11.57 -11.55 -4.66
N GLN A 71 -11.54 -10.82 -3.55
CA GLN A 71 -12.63 -10.73 -2.59
C GLN A 71 -12.97 -9.27 -2.27
N SER A 72 -14.25 -8.99 -2.10
CA SER A 72 -14.74 -7.70 -1.64
C SER A 72 -14.39 -7.48 -0.17
N VAL A 73 -13.72 -6.38 0.12
CA VAL A 73 -13.42 -5.90 1.46
C VAL A 73 -13.97 -4.49 1.65
N ARG A 74 -14.39 -4.17 2.88
CA ARG A 74 -14.79 -2.82 3.25
C ARG A 74 -13.67 -2.15 4.03
N PRO A 75 -13.12 -1.02 3.54
CA PRO A 75 -12.15 -0.25 4.31
C PRO A 75 -12.82 0.28 5.58
N ARG A 76 -12.12 0.17 6.72
CA ARG A 76 -12.58 0.71 8.00
C ARG A 76 -11.42 1.33 8.77
N TRP A 77 -11.67 2.47 9.39
CA TRP A 77 -10.75 3.02 10.39
C TRP A 77 -10.97 2.32 11.73
N SER A 78 -9.88 1.88 12.35
CA SER A 78 -9.88 1.39 13.74
C SER A 78 -9.76 2.55 14.72
N GLY A 79 -10.17 2.35 15.97
CA GLY A 79 -10.03 3.36 17.03
C GLY A 79 -8.57 3.75 17.33
N SER A 80 -7.60 2.96 16.87
CA SER A 80 -6.16 3.25 16.98
C SER A 80 -5.58 4.00 15.77
N GLY A 81 -6.42 4.50 14.84
CA GLY A 81 -5.97 5.24 13.66
C GLY A 81 -5.35 4.36 12.56
N ALA A 82 -5.59 3.05 12.57
CA ALA A 82 -5.19 2.17 11.47
C ALA A 82 -6.35 1.97 10.49
N LEU A 83 -6.06 1.98 9.19
CA LEU A 83 -6.99 1.63 8.12
C LEU A 83 -6.92 0.11 7.87
N CYS A 84 -8.06 -0.57 7.88
CA CYS A 84 -8.14 -2.02 7.72
C CYS A 84 -8.99 -2.43 6.52
N TRP A 85 -8.53 -3.46 5.79
CA TRP A 85 -9.22 -4.16 4.72
C TRP A 85 -9.40 -5.63 5.12
N GLY A 86 -10.50 -5.93 5.81
CA GLY A 86 -10.64 -7.22 6.49
C GLY A 86 -9.68 -7.32 7.68
N ASP A 87 -8.80 -8.34 7.66
CA ASP A 87 -7.82 -8.61 8.70
C ASP A 87 -6.48 -7.88 8.50
N LEU A 88 -6.21 -7.40 7.28
CA LEU A 88 -5.02 -6.60 7.02
C LEU A 88 -5.28 -5.16 7.45
N CYS A 89 -4.46 -4.64 8.36
CA CYS A 89 -4.49 -3.24 8.78
C CYS A 89 -3.16 -2.56 8.49
N ALA A 90 -3.20 -1.28 8.14
CA ALA A 90 -2.05 -0.41 7.94
C ALA A 90 -2.19 0.88 8.77
N ARG A 91 -1.08 1.42 9.27
CA ARG A 91 -1.01 2.69 10.01
C ARG A 91 0.25 3.47 9.63
N GLY A 92 0.26 4.75 9.99
CA GLY A 92 1.34 5.68 9.66
C GLY A 92 1.01 6.48 8.40
N GLU A 93 2.01 6.77 7.60
CA GLU A 93 1.84 7.46 6.32
C GLU A 93 1.29 6.50 5.27
N LEU A 94 0.02 6.69 4.90
CA LEU A 94 -0.69 5.88 3.91
C LEU A 94 -0.94 6.73 2.66
N PRO A 95 -0.19 6.53 1.56
CA PRO A 95 -0.35 7.32 0.35
C PRO A 95 -1.51 6.78 -0.50
N LEU A 96 -2.73 6.87 0.04
CA LEU A 96 -3.95 6.28 -0.55
C LEU A 96 -5.00 7.33 -0.94
N ASP A 97 -4.58 8.60 -0.91
CA ASP A 97 -5.36 9.76 -1.37
C ASP A 97 -5.12 10.05 -2.86
#